data_AF-A0A120AGF6-F1
#
_entry.id   AF-A0A120AGF6-F1
#
_cell.length_a   1.000
_cell.length_b   1.000
_cell.length_c   1.000
_cell.angle_alpha   90.00
_cell.angle_beta   90.00
_cell.angle_gamma   90.00
#
_symmetry.space_group_name_H-M   'P 1'
#
loop_
_entity.id
_entity.type
_entity.pdbx_description
1 polymer ?
#
loop_
_entity_poly.entity_id
_entity_poly.type
_entity_poly.pdbx_seq_one_letter_code
_entity_poly.pdbx_strand_id
1 'polypeptide(L)' 'MQRILFVCSQNKLRSPTAEQVFGGRDDLEVASAGLNHDAEQPLGAELVESRS' A
#
# COMPACT_ATOMS: atom_id res chain seq x y z
N MET A 1 -13.55 -7.61 -6.21
CA MET A 1 -12.42 -6.70 -6.02
C MET A 1 -11.78 -6.99 -4.67
N GLN A 2 -10.52 -7.45 -4.65
CA GLN A 2 -9.77 -7.64 -3.41
C GLN A 2 -8.93 -6.39 -3.11
N ARG A 3 -8.94 -5.92 -1.86
CA ARG A 3 -8.11 -4.79 -1.43
C ARG A 3 -6.77 -5.28 -0.90
N ILE A 4 -5.67 -4.81 -1.48
CA ILE A 4 -4.32 -5.22 -1.12
C ILE A 4 -3.48 -3.99 -0.77
N LEU A 5 -2.88 -4.00 0.42
CA LEU A 5 -1.95 -2.98 0.87
C LEU A 5 -0.51 -3.54 0.87
N PHE A 6 0.35 -2.99 0.02
CA PHE A 6 1.78 -3.36 0.00
C PHE A 6 2.57 -2.52 1.01
N VAL A 7 3.31 -3.17 1.90
CA VAL A 7 4.04 -2.49 2.97
C VAL A 7 5.54 -2.77 2.89
N CYS A 8 6.36 -1.73 3.02
CA CYS A 8 7.80 -1.87 3.28
C CYS A 8 8.26 -0.87 4.36
N SER A 9 9.57 -0.65 4.54
CA SER A 9 10.06 0.28 5.58
C SER A 9 9.80 1.75 5.22
N GLN A 10 10.30 2.22 4.07
CA GLN A 10 10.27 3.65 3.68
C GLN A 10 9.20 4.03 2.64
N ASN A 11 8.49 3.07 2.05
CA ASN A 11 7.62 3.32 0.89
C ASN A 11 8.32 4.04 -0.29
N LYS A 12 9.59 3.69 -0.56
CA LYS A 12 10.39 4.36 -1.60
C LYS A 12 10.63 3.54 -2.88
N LEU A 13 10.68 2.21 -2.74
CA LEU A 13 11.01 1.30 -3.84
C LEU A 13 10.08 0.09 -3.85
N ARG A 14 10.30 -0.86 -2.94
CA ARG A 14 9.61 -2.17 -2.96
C ARG A 14 8.09 -2.07 -2.97
N SER A 15 7.49 -1.34 -2.01
CA SER A 15 6.03 -1.25 -1.94
C SER A 15 5.40 -0.38 -3.05
N PRO A 16 5.95 0.78 -3.45
CA PRO A 16 5.48 1.51 -4.63
C PRO A 16 5.61 0.73 -5.94
N THR A 17 6.69 -0.05 -6.12
CA THR A 17 6.84 -0.92 -7.30
C THR A 17 5.75 -1.99 -7.35
N ALA A 18 5.40 -2.59 -6.21
CA ALA A 18 4.31 -3.56 -6.16
C ALA A 18 2.96 -2.90 -6.53
N GLU A 19 2.66 -1.73 -5.98
CA GLU A 19 1.46 -0.96 -6.35
C GLU A 19 1.40 -0.69 -7.85
N GLN A 20 2.49 -0.25 -8.49
CA GLN A 20 2.54 -0.03 -9.94
C GLN A 20 2.37 -1.31 -10.76
N VAL A 21 2.98 -2.42 -10.34
CA VAL A 21 2.90 -3.72 -11.04
C VAL A 21 1.49 -4.31 -10.96
N PHE A 22 0.81 -4.18 -9.82
CA PHE A 22 -0.50 -4.78 -9.59
C PHE A 22 -1.67 -3.82 -9.87
N GLY A 23 -1.44 -2.51 -10.01
CA GLY A 23 -2.49 -1.50 -10.19
C GLY A 23 -3.25 -1.55 -11.51
N GLY A 24 -2.77 -2.30 -12.50
CA GLY A 24 -3.47 -2.52 -13.76
C GLY A 24 -4.45 -3.69 -13.76
N ARG A 25 -4.66 -4.35 -12.61
CA ARG A 25 -5.51 -5.53 -12.51
C ARG A 25 -6.94 -5.18 -12.12
N ASP A 26 -7.90 -5.54 -12.98
CA ASP A 26 -9.33 -5.27 -12.77
C ASP A 26 -9.95 -6.02 -11.59
N ASP A 27 -9.26 -7.02 -11.03
CA ASP A 27 -9.73 -7.78 -9.88
C ASP A 27 -9.20 -7.25 -8.53
N LEU A 28 -8.27 -6.28 -8.56
CA LEU A 28 -7.59 -5.72 -7.39
C LEU A 28 -7.79 -4.21 -7.24
N GLU A 29 -7.93 -3.79 -5.99
CA GLU A 29 -7.75 -2.41 -5.55
C GLU A 29 -6.49 -2.38 -4.69
N VAL A 30 -5.47 -1.64 -5.12
CA VAL A 30 -4.13 -1.68 -4.51
C VAL A 30 -3.71 -0.32 -3.98
N ALA A 31 -2.93 -0.34 -2.91
CA ALA A 31 -2.26 0.82 -2.34
C ALA A 31 -0.90 0.38 -1.76
N SER A 32 -0.02 1.34 -1.44
CA SER A 32 1.23 1.05 -0.72
C SER A 32 1.47 1.96 0.50
N ALA A 33 2.28 1.51 1.45
CA ALA A 33 2.68 2.31 2.61
C ALA A 33 4.06 1.88 3.18
N GLY A 34 4.53 2.66 4.15
CA GLY A 34 5.80 2.49 4.86
C GLY A 34 5.61 2.46 6.38
N LEU A 35 6.36 1.61 7.07
CA LEU A 35 6.27 1.47 8.54
C LEU A 35 7.12 2.46 9.32
N ASN A 36 8.15 3.03 8.71
CA ASN A 36 8.99 4.01 9.39
C ASN A 36 8.24 5.34 9.55
N HIS A 37 8.54 6.07 10.63
CA HIS A 37 8.03 7.43 10.84
C HIS A 37 8.44 8.40 9.71
N ASP A 38 9.58 8.16 9.08
CA ASP A 38 10.13 8.94 7.97
C ASP A 38 9.86 8.33 6.59
N ALA A 39 8.90 7.41 6.47
CA ALA A 39 8.49 6.88 5.17
C ALA A 39 7.88 7.98 4.28
N GLU A 40 8.05 7.83 2.96
CA GLU A 40 7.45 8.75 1.96
C GLU A 40 5.92 8.79 2.09
N GLN A 41 5.30 7.63 2.35
CA GLN A 41 3.90 7.48 2.74
C GLN A 41 3.80 6.58 3.97
N PRO A 42 3.75 7.15 5.20
CA PRO A 42 3.61 6.39 6.42
C PRO A 42 2.28 5.60 6.48
N LEU A 43 2.29 4.45 7.14
CA LEU A 43 1.10 3.63 7.34
C LEU A 43 0.12 4.31 8.30
N GLY A 44 -0.98 4.84 7.76
CA GLY A 44 -2.12 5.34 8.52
C GLY A 44 -3.12 4.25 8.91
N ALA A 45 -3.90 4.48 9.97
CA ALA A 45 -4.92 3.54 10.45
C ALA A 45 -6.03 3.32 9.41
N GLU A 46 -6.37 4.36 8.66
CA GLU A 46 -7.36 4.36 7.59
C GLU A 46 -7.05 3.37 6.46
N LEU A 47 -5.78 2.99 6.28
CA LEU A 47 -5.36 2.00 5.29
C LEU A 47 -5.61 0.55 5.74
N VAL A 48 -5.85 0.33 7.04
CA VAL A 48 -5.98 -1.00 7.66
C VAL A 48 -7.39 -1.24 8.20
N GLU A 49 -8.08 -0.18 8.61
CA GLU A 49 -9.43 -0.29 9.16
C GLU A 49 -10.42 -0.83 8.12
N SER A 50 -11.04 -1.97 8.45
CA SER A 50 -12.16 -2.49 7.67
C SER A 50 -13.39 -1.61 7.93
N ARG A 51 -13.85 -0.86 6.91
CA ARG A 51 -15.20 -0.30 6.91
C ARG A 51 -16.19 -1.45 7.08
N SER A 52 -16.81 -1.51 8.27
CA SER A 52 -17.94 -2.40 8.58
C SER A 52 -19.19 -1.91 7.86
#